data_AF-A0A7H8KME0-F1
#
_entry.id   AF-A0A7H8KME0-F1
#
_cell.length_a   1.000
_cell.length_b   1.000
_cell.length_c   1.000
_cell.angle_alpha   90.00
_cell.angle_beta   90.00
_cell.angle_gamma   90.00
#
_symmetry.space_group_name_H-M   'P 1'
#
loop_
_entity.id
_entity.type
_entity.pdbx_description
1 polymer ?
#
loop_
_entity_poly.entity_id
_entity_poly.type
_entity_poly.pdbx_seq_one_letter_code
_entity_poly.pdbx_strand_id
1 'polypeptide(L)'
;MLAAAEADDRAAFLTALAEGPLLLPVSPSAAAGLEPVAWPTGTHDGITHVLAYTSAGAIAAGLPGRSVGYHVLGLADLAVDWPDDTWMLAVDAGLPIGLRLTAEELRSVAAPVVEAERPLREAIRRQDPNALMSALFRAELVLPLRPDGPATRDLSDPEFPWWSLPDEQGRTSLPVFTSETRMRQAFGDHDLVVISSLQLTDHWPDLSWQLLLNPDTALAAALPGEALLKLREWVGELREVITEAAEEEQRRRETAAYAEPSRRGVPVPRTAPESEVDGGPDPDVPLLLQLVIPHRYLPSYLDDGYDRAAGLVHAWHGPGRDTPARLYRRLGLLGEGSPFEEADEWVAVLRWPPGETTPPEWGEGGPRMESLVVPDGTALHCLHQDGRDELLARYDATARRWSPA
;
A
#
# COMPACT_ATOMS: atom_id res chain seq x y z
N MET A 1 2.51 23.58 -1.51
CA MET A 1 2.76 24.08 -2.88
C MET A 1 3.45 25.45 -2.90
N LEU A 2 2.85 26.50 -2.33
CA LEU A 2 3.46 27.86 -2.28
C LEU A 2 4.85 27.88 -1.63
N ALA A 3 5.01 27.22 -0.47
CA ALA A 3 6.30 27.15 0.23
C ALA A 3 7.40 26.43 -0.58
N ALA A 4 7.05 25.42 -1.37
CA ALA A 4 8.00 24.71 -2.24
C ALA A 4 8.43 25.58 -3.43
N ALA A 5 7.49 26.34 -4.00
CA ALA A 5 7.77 27.30 -5.06
C ALA A 5 8.67 28.46 -4.56
N GLU A 6 8.41 28.98 -3.36
CA GLU A 6 9.24 30.03 -2.74
C GLU A 6 10.66 29.53 -2.41
N ALA A 7 10.81 28.23 -2.12
CA ALA A 7 12.09 27.59 -1.85
C ALA A 7 12.84 27.12 -3.12
N ASP A 8 12.27 27.34 -4.32
CA ASP A 8 12.77 26.82 -5.61
C ASP A 8 12.96 25.28 -5.61
N ASP A 9 12.19 24.57 -4.77
CA ASP A 9 12.21 23.11 -4.68
C ASP A 9 11.22 22.51 -5.68
N ARG A 10 11.71 22.30 -6.90
CA ARG A 10 10.92 21.71 -7.98
C ARG A 10 10.42 20.31 -7.65
N ALA A 11 11.17 19.50 -6.90
CA ALA A 11 10.75 18.13 -6.59
C ALA A 11 9.57 18.14 -5.61
N ALA A 12 9.68 18.90 -4.52
CA ALA A 12 8.57 19.07 -3.57
C ALA A 12 7.34 19.72 -4.22
N PHE A 13 7.54 20.65 -5.16
CA PHE A 13 6.45 21.23 -5.93
C PHE A 13 5.73 20.19 -6.79
N LEU A 14 6.46 19.32 -7.51
CA LEU A 14 5.88 18.26 -8.34
C LEU A 14 5.15 17.20 -7.50
N THR A 15 5.70 16.83 -6.34
CA THR A 15 5.00 15.93 -5.40
C THR A 15 3.68 16.55 -4.92
N ALA A 16 3.72 17.81 -4.48
CA ALA A 16 2.50 18.50 -4.05
C ALA A 16 1.47 18.64 -5.20
N LEU A 17 1.94 18.83 -6.44
CA LEU A 17 1.09 18.92 -7.62
C LEU A 17 0.43 17.58 -7.97
N ALA A 18 1.15 16.46 -7.80
CA ALA A 18 0.61 15.13 -8.04
C ALA A 18 -0.50 14.74 -7.05
N GLU A 19 -0.42 15.23 -5.81
CA GLU A 19 -1.38 14.94 -4.73
C GLU A 19 -2.54 15.95 -4.66
N GLY A 20 -2.37 17.13 -5.26
CA GLY A 20 -3.32 18.24 -5.20
C GLY A 20 -4.33 18.27 -6.35
N PRO A 21 -5.48 18.94 -6.15
CA PRO A 21 -6.43 19.20 -7.22
C PRO A 21 -5.88 20.28 -8.19
N LEU A 22 -6.21 20.11 -9.47
CA LEU A 22 -6.01 21.10 -10.53
C LEU A 22 -7.37 21.58 -11.06
N LEU A 23 -7.50 22.89 -11.17
CA LEU A 23 -8.71 23.54 -11.64
C LEU A 23 -8.51 23.93 -13.11
N LEU A 24 -9.32 23.33 -13.99
CA LEU A 24 -9.33 23.61 -15.42
C LEU A 24 -10.49 24.55 -15.73
N PRO A 25 -10.22 25.77 -16.24
CA PRO A 25 -11.26 26.70 -16.63
C PRO A 25 -12.20 26.11 -17.67
N VAL A 26 -13.50 26.38 -17.55
CA VAL A 26 -14.50 26.03 -18.57
C VAL A 26 -15.18 27.25 -19.16
N SER A 27 -15.61 27.11 -20.40
CA SER A 27 -16.43 28.14 -21.04
C SER A 27 -17.80 28.24 -20.33
N PRO A 28 -18.45 29.43 -20.32
CA PRO A 28 -19.78 29.57 -19.77
C PRO A 28 -20.83 28.65 -20.42
N SER A 29 -20.70 28.37 -21.72
CA SER A 29 -21.58 27.44 -22.45
C SER A 29 -21.43 26.00 -21.96
N ALA A 30 -20.18 25.54 -21.74
CA ALA A 30 -19.91 24.22 -21.19
C ALA A 30 -20.37 24.12 -19.73
N ALA A 31 -20.14 25.17 -18.92
CA ALA A 31 -20.63 25.23 -17.55
C ALA A 31 -22.17 25.19 -17.45
N ALA A 32 -22.87 25.69 -18.47
CA ALA A 32 -24.33 25.62 -18.58
C ALA A 32 -24.85 24.30 -19.18
N GLY A 33 -23.97 23.34 -19.49
CA GLY A 33 -24.33 22.06 -20.11
C GLY A 33 -24.81 22.17 -21.56
N LEU A 34 -24.56 23.31 -22.22
CA LEU A 34 -25.00 23.56 -23.60
C LEU A 34 -24.01 23.01 -24.63
N GLU A 35 -22.77 22.75 -24.23
CA GLU A 35 -21.70 22.24 -25.07
C GLU A 35 -20.79 21.27 -24.29
N PRO A 36 -20.09 20.34 -24.97
CA PRO A 36 -19.08 19.50 -24.32
C PRO A 36 -17.96 20.34 -23.71
N VAL A 37 -17.42 19.86 -22.59
CA VAL A 37 -16.26 20.47 -21.93
C VAL A 37 -15.02 20.28 -22.79
N ALA A 38 -14.55 21.37 -23.39
CA ALA A 38 -13.30 21.38 -24.16
C ALA A 38 -12.10 21.60 -23.24
N TRP A 39 -10.94 21.07 -23.63
CA TRP A 39 -9.67 21.36 -22.98
C TRP A 39 -9.38 22.88 -23.03
N PRO A 40 -9.12 23.53 -21.88
CA PRO A 40 -8.80 24.96 -21.85
C PRO A 40 -7.41 25.17 -22.43
N THR A 41 -7.32 25.58 -23.70
CA THR A 41 -6.03 25.75 -24.37
C THR A 41 -5.66 27.21 -24.59
N GLY A 42 -4.36 27.50 -24.55
CA GLY A 42 -3.75 28.75 -24.97
C GLY A 42 -2.50 28.48 -25.82
N THR A 43 -2.19 29.36 -26.77
CA THR A 43 -0.97 29.23 -27.59
C THR A 43 0.11 30.17 -27.09
N HIS A 44 1.31 29.65 -26.88
CA HIS A 44 2.50 30.42 -26.51
C HIS A 44 3.70 29.88 -27.29
N ASP A 45 4.45 30.77 -27.96
CA ASP A 45 5.56 30.42 -28.85
C ASP A 45 5.23 29.33 -29.88
N GLY A 46 3.99 29.34 -30.39
CA GLY A 46 3.52 28.35 -31.38
C GLY A 46 3.20 26.97 -30.80
N ILE A 47 3.32 26.77 -29.49
CA ILE A 47 2.97 25.53 -28.80
C ILE A 47 1.63 25.69 -28.09
N THR A 48 0.76 24.70 -28.26
CA THR A 48 -0.51 24.61 -27.54
C THR A 48 -0.27 24.19 -26.10
N HIS A 49 -0.83 24.94 -25.16
CA HIS A 49 -0.76 24.65 -23.74
C HIS A 49 -2.16 24.42 -23.20
N VAL A 50 -2.37 23.33 -22.46
CA VAL A 50 -3.55 23.15 -21.60
C VAL A 50 -3.33 23.96 -20.33
N LEU A 51 -4.29 24.81 -19.97
CA LEU A 51 -4.23 25.72 -18.84
C LEU A 51 -4.88 25.06 -17.61
N ALA A 52 -4.10 24.93 -16.54
CA ALA A 52 -4.58 24.45 -15.25
C ALA A 52 -4.13 25.41 -14.16
N TYR A 53 -4.89 25.46 -13.06
CA TYR A 53 -4.61 26.35 -11.94
C TYR A 53 -4.71 25.62 -10.61
N THR A 54 -3.90 26.03 -9.64
CA THR A 54 -3.84 25.39 -8.32
C THR A 54 -4.95 25.87 -7.39
N SER A 55 -5.65 26.95 -7.73
CA SER A 55 -6.77 27.50 -6.94
C SER A 55 -7.65 28.44 -7.77
N ALA A 56 -8.88 28.70 -7.29
CA ALA A 56 -9.77 29.68 -7.89
C ALA A 56 -9.18 31.12 -7.84
N GLY A 57 -8.41 31.43 -6.80
CA GLY A 57 -7.65 32.68 -6.71
C GLY A 57 -6.59 32.80 -7.80
N ALA A 58 -5.89 31.70 -8.12
CA ALA A 58 -4.93 31.65 -9.22
C ALA A 58 -5.61 31.81 -10.58
N ILE A 59 -6.80 31.21 -10.80
CA ILE A 59 -7.62 31.46 -11.99
C ILE A 59 -7.94 32.95 -12.12
N ALA A 60 -8.47 33.57 -11.06
CA ALA A 60 -8.86 34.98 -11.08
C ALA A 60 -7.67 35.91 -11.34
N ALA A 61 -6.49 35.57 -10.83
CA ALA A 61 -5.26 36.32 -11.05
C ALA A 61 -4.69 36.13 -12.47
N GLY A 62 -4.73 34.90 -13.00
CA GLY A 62 -4.24 34.58 -14.35
C GLY A 62 -5.19 34.99 -15.48
N LEU A 63 -6.49 35.09 -15.19
CA LEU A 63 -7.55 35.46 -16.14
C LEU A 63 -8.40 36.63 -15.61
N PRO A 64 -7.82 37.83 -15.44
CA PRO A 64 -8.49 38.96 -14.80
C PRO A 64 -9.74 39.40 -15.59
N GLY A 65 -10.81 39.75 -14.85
CA GLY A 65 -12.05 40.29 -15.41
C GLY A 65 -13.01 39.26 -16.01
N ARG A 66 -12.75 37.96 -15.84
CA ARG A 66 -13.63 36.87 -16.27
C ARG A 66 -14.16 36.10 -15.07
N SER A 67 -15.49 35.95 -14.96
CA SER A 67 -16.06 34.90 -14.11
C SER A 67 -15.98 33.60 -14.90
N VAL A 68 -15.25 32.62 -14.37
CA VAL A 68 -14.93 31.38 -15.08
C VAL A 68 -15.35 30.23 -14.18
N GLY A 69 -16.25 29.37 -14.68
CA GLY A 69 -16.47 28.06 -14.07
C GLY A 69 -15.22 27.20 -14.25
N TYR A 70 -15.06 26.15 -13.46
CA TYR A 70 -13.93 25.24 -13.59
C TYR A 70 -14.34 23.80 -13.27
N HIS A 71 -13.60 22.84 -13.84
CA HIS A 71 -13.58 21.46 -13.37
C HIS A 71 -12.37 21.20 -12.49
N VAL A 72 -12.56 20.33 -11.50
CA VAL A 72 -11.48 19.86 -10.65
C VAL A 72 -11.02 18.50 -11.16
N LEU A 73 -9.73 18.35 -11.44
CA LEU A 73 -9.12 17.10 -11.90
C LEU A 73 -7.81 16.84 -11.15
N GLY A 74 -7.41 15.58 -11.06
CA GLY A 74 -6.07 15.21 -10.62
C GLY A 74 -5.05 15.22 -11.76
N LEU A 75 -3.77 15.37 -11.44
CA LEU A 75 -2.68 15.23 -12.42
C LEU A 75 -2.70 13.85 -13.09
N ALA A 76 -3.10 12.80 -12.37
CA ALA A 76 -3.25 11.45 -12.89
C ALA A 76 -4.35 11.33 -13.96
N ASP A 77 -5.48 12.02 -13.78
CA ASP A 77 -6.57 12.00 -14.76
C ASP A 77 -6.16 12.73 -16.03
N LEU A 78 -5.47 13.88 -15.87
CA LEU A 78 -4.88 14.61 -16.99
C LEU A 78 -3.89 13.75 -17.78
N ALA A 79 -3.02 13.00 -17.09
CA ALA A 79 -2.03 12.15 -17.75
C ALA A 79 -2.66 10.98 -18.54
N VAL A 80 -3.78 10.43 -18.04
CA VAL A 80 -4.51 9.33 -18.68
C VAL A 80 -5.28 9.81 -19.91
N ASP A 81 -6.00 10.92 -19.79
CA ASP A 81 -6.87 11.44 -20.85
C ASP A 81 -6.20 12.52 -21.72
N TRP A 82 -4.87 12.63 -21.65
CA TRP A 82 -4.13 13.71 -22.28
C TRP A 82 -4.40 13.77 -23.79
N PRO A 83 -4.81 14.93 -24.34
CA PRO A 83 -5.38 15.01 -25.69
C PRO A 83 -4.35 14.88 -26.82
N ASP A 84 -3.13 15.36 -26.61
CA ASP A 84 -2.10 15.43 -27.65
C ASP A 84 -0.69 15.53 -27.02
N ASP A 85 0.20 14.63 -27.43
CA ASP A 85 1.57 14.53 -26.90
C ASP A 85 2.46 15.72 -27.28
N THR A 86 2.06 16.51 -28.28
CA THR A 86 2.76 17.74 -28.67
C THR A 86 2.36 18.96 -27.82
N TRP A 87 1.30 18.84 -27.01
CA TRP A 87 0.83 19.92 -26.15
C TRP A 87 1.52 19.88 -24.78
N MET A 88 1.63 21.05 -24.15
CA MET A 88 2.20 21.18 -22.80
C MET A 88 1.12 21.47 -21.77
N LEU A 89 1.31 21.02 -20.53
CA LEU A 89 0.53 21.51 -19.39
C LEU A 89 1.16 22.80 -18.89
N ALA A 90 0.37 23.87 -18.76
CA ALA A 90 0.76 25.11 -18.08
C ALA A 90 -0.05 25.26 -16.79
N VAL A 91 0.63 25.10 -15.66
CA VAL A 91 0.04 25.30 -14.32
C VAL A 91 0.28 26.74 -13.90
N ASP A 92 -0.78 27.42 -13.44
CA ASP A 92 -0.74 28.81 -12.98
C ASP A 92 -0.17 29.77 -14.04
N ALA A 93 -0.58 29.55 -15.29
CA ALA A 93 -0.13 30.33 -16.44
C ALA A 93 -0.38 31.83 -16.24
N GLY A 94 0.68 32.63 -16.43
CA GLY A 94 0.65 34.08 -16.24
C GLY A 94 0.97 34.55 -14.82
N LEU A 95 1.22 33.63 -13.88
CA LEU A 95 1.63 33.94 -12.51
C LEU A 95 3.15 33.73 -12.30
N PRO A 96 3.76 34.37 -11.28
CA PRO A 96 5.20 34.25 -11.01
C PRO A 96 5.69 32.82 -10.75
N ILE A 97 4.79 31.91 -10.35
CA ILE A 97 5.07 30.51 -9.96
C ILE A 97 4.73 29.52 -11.11
N GLY A 98 4.46 30.02 -12.33
CA GLY A 98 3.97 29.18 -13.42
C GLY A 98 4.93 28.04 -13.81
N LEU A 99 4.42 26.80 -13.80
CA LEU A 99 5.13 25.59 -14.21
C LEU A 99 4.65 25.15 -15.60
N ARG A 100 5.57 24.71 -16.45
CA ARG A 100 5.25 24.02 -17.70
C ARG A 100 5.76 22.59 -17.67
N LEU A 101 4.91 21.64 -18.04
CA LEU A 101 5.27 20.23 -18.19
C LEU A 101 4.97 19.77 -19.62
N THR A 102 5.92 19.04 -20.20
CA THR A 102 5.66 18.25 -21.40
C THR A 102 4.71 17.09 -21.07
N ALA A 103 4.08 16.50 -22.09
CA ALA A 103 3.24 15.30 -21.91
C ALA A 103 4.03 14.13 -21.28
N GLU A 104 5.33 14.00 -21.59
CA GLU A 104 6.21 13.00 -21.00
C GLU A 104 6.48 13.26 -19.51
N GLU A 105 6.84 14.50 -19.14
CA GLU A 105 7.03 14.87 -17.73
C GLU A 105 5.74 14.71 -16.93
N LEU A 106 4.59 15.13 -17.49
CA LEU A 106 3.28 14.94 -16.89
C LEU A 106 3.04 13.47 -16.53
N ARG A 107 3.26 12.56 -17.49
CA ARG A 107 3.10 11.11 -17.27
C ARG A 107 4.11 10.56 -16.27
N SER A 108 5.36 11.02 -16.31
CA SER A 108 6.39 10.59 -15.38
C SER A 108 6.03 10.95 -13.93
N VAL A 109 5.53 12.17 -13.69
CA VAL A 109 5.10 12.63 -12.38
C VAL A 109 3.84 11.90 -11.92
N ALA A 110 2.89 11.65 -12.83
CA ALA A 110 1.64 10.97 -12.52
C ALA A 110 1.76 9.44 -12.38
N ALA A 111 2.83 8.83 -12.90
CA ALA A 111 2.96 7.37 -13.02
C ALA A 111 2.69 6.61 -11.71
N PRO A 112 3.24 6.99 -10.54
CA PRO A 112 2.99 6.24 -9.31
C PRO A 112 1.50 6.15 -8.95
N VAL A 113 0.75 7.25 -9.11
CA VAL A 113 -0.69 7.30 -8.83
C VAL A 113 -1.46 6.51 -9.87
N VAL A 114 -1.14 6.68 -11.16
CA VAL A 114 -1.79 5.96 -12.26
C VAL A 114 -1.64 4.44 -12.10
N GLU A 115 -0.44 3.98 -11.70
CA GLU A 115 -0.14 2.58 -11.45
C GLU A 115 -0.87 2.02 -10.22
N ALA A 116 -0.87 2.75 -9.10
CA ALA A 116 -1.60 2.36 -7.90
C ALA A 116 -3.11 2.23 -8.16
N GLU A 117 -3.67 3.09 -9.01
CA GLU A 117 -5.09 3.08 -9.37
C GLU A 117 -5.44 2.13 -10.53
N ARG A 118 -4.44 1.51 -11.18
CA ARG A 118 -4.63 0.65 -12.35
C ARG A 118 -5.64 -0.48 -12.10
N PRO A 119 -5.61 -1.22 -10.98
CA PRO A 119 -6.58 -2.29 -10.74
C PRO A 119 -8.02 -1.77 -10.70
N LEU A 120 -8.24 -0.63 -10.04
CA LEU A 120 -9.55 -0.01 -9.92
C LEU A 120 -10.05 0.50 -11.28
N ARG A 121 -9.19 1.21 -12.03
CA ARG A 121 -9.50 1.74 -13.35
C ARG A 121 -9.90 0.63 -14.32
N GLU A 122 -9.16 -0.48 -14.32
CA GLU A 122 -9.44 -1.60 -15.20
C GLU A 122 -10.74 -2.33 -14.83
N ALA A 123 -11.03 -2.46 -13.54
CA ALA A 123 -12.29 -3.02 -13.07
C ALA A 123 -13.50 -2.19 -13.52
N ILE A 124 -13.43 -0.86 -13.36
CA ILE A 124 -14.49 0.07 -13.81
C ILE A 124 -14.65 0.00 -15.33
N ARG A 125 -13.54 0.06 -16.07
CA ARG A 125 -13.55 0.02 -17.55
C ARG A 125 -14.15 -1.27 -18.10
N ARG A 126 -13.85 -2.42 -17.48
CA ARG A 126 -14.42 -3.72 -17.84
C ARG A 126 -15.82 -3.94 -17.32
N GLN A 127 -16.31 -3.06 -16.44
CA GLN A 127 -17.54 -3.25 -15.66
C GLN A 127 -17.55 -4.61 -14.95
N ASP A 128 -16.39 -5.02 -14.41
CA ASP A 128 -16.21 -6.30 -13.72
C ASP A 128 -16.40 -6.10 -12.21
N PRO A 129 -17.55 -6.53 -11.65
CA PRO A 129 -17.83 -6.33 -10.23
C PRO A 129 -16.85 -7.08 -9.35
N ASN A 130 -16.37 -8.27 -9.74
CA ASN A 130 -15.46 -9.06 -8.92
C ASN A 130 -14.07 -8.41 -8.86
N ALA A 131 -13.58 -7.90 -9.99
CA ALA A 131 -12.33 -7.15 -10.03
C ALA A 131 -12.43 -5.84 -9.23
N LEU A 132 -13.57 -5.15 -9.30
CA LEU A 132 -13.81 -3.91 -8.54
C LEU A 132 -13.77 -4.19 -7.04
N MET A 133 -14.45 -5.26 -6.62
CA MET A 133 -14.50 -5.68 -5.22
C MET A 133 -13.11 -6.07 -4.71
N SER A 134 -12.35 -6.86 -5.50
CA SER A 134 -10.96 -7.21 -5.18
C SER A 134 -10.06 -5.98 -5.04
N ALA A 135 -10.23 -4.97 -5.90
CA ALA A 135 -9.49 -3.71 -5.80
C ALA A 135 -9.86 -2.94 -4.50
N LEU A 136 -11.14 -2.89 -4.14
CA LEU A 136 -11.61 -2.25 -2.91
C LEU A 136 -11.15 -2.96 -1.64
N PHE A 137 -11.00 -4.29 -1.67
CA PHE A 137 -10.47 -5.03 -0.52
C PHE A 137 -9.01 -4.71 -0.21
N ARG A 138 -8.24 -4.31 -1.23
CA ARG A 138 -6.81 -3.99 -1.09
C ARG A 138 -6.55 -2.52 -0.79
N ALA A 139 -7.55 -1.67 -0.99
CA ALA A 139 -7.44 -0.23 -0.77
C ALA A 139 -7.93 0.15 0.62
N GLU A 140 -7.26 1.10 1.25
CA GLU A 140 -7.86 1.87 2.33
C GLU A 140 -8.92 2.81 1.74
N LEU A 141 -10.06 2.88 2.41
CA LEU A 141 -11.18 3.71 2.01
C LEU A 141 -11.23 4.96 2.88
N VAL A 142 -11.65 6.05 2.29
CA VAL A 142 -11.81 7.34 2.93
C VAL A 142 -13.29 7.70 2.91
N LEU A 143 -13.86 7.85 4.10
CA LEU A 143 -15.21 8.36 4.27
C LEU A 143 -15.18 9.82 4.69
N PRO A 144 -15.80 10.73 3.93
CA PRO A 144 -16.07 12.06 4.42
C PRO A 144 -17.17 12.00 5.50
N LEU A 145 -17.00 12.78 6.57
CA LEU A 145 -17.94 12.85 7.69
C LEU A 145 -19.02 13.89 7.40
N ARG A 146 -20.15 13.87 8.08
CA ARG A 146 -21.14 14.95 7.90
C ARG A 146 -20.60 16.24 8.54
N PRO A 147 -20.61 17.38 7.83
CA PRO A 147 -20.32 18.68 8.44
C PRO A 147 -21.20 18.92 9.67
N ASP A 148 -20.65 19.53 10.71
CA ASP A 148 -21.34 19.84 11.97
C ASP A 148 -21.90 18.61 12.73
N GLY A 149 -21.45 17.40 12.39
CA GLY A 149 -21.78 16.17 13.10
C GLY A 149 -20.96 15.94 14.37
N PRO A 150 -21.28 14.91 15.17
CA PRO A 150 -20.44 14.49 16.29
C PRO A 150 -19.00 14.21 15.84
N ALA A 151 -18.03 14.50 16.71
CA ALA A 151 -16.60 14.32 16.41
C ALA A 151 -16.14 12.84 16.41
N THR A 152 -17.06 11.89 16.64
CA THR A 152 -16.75 10.47 16.67
C THR A 152 -16.20 10.00 15.32
N ARG A 153 -15.16 9.17 15.38
CA ARG A 153 -14.53 8.53 14.22
C ARG A 153 -14.70 7.02 14.25
N ASP A 154 -15.44 6.53 15.23
CA ASP A 154 -15.73 5.10 15.41
C ASP A 154 -17.05 4.77 14.70
N LEU A 155 -16.98 3.92 13.68
CA LEU A 155 -18.15 3.50 12.90
C LEU A 155 -19.14 2.66 13.72
N SER A 156 -18.72 2.12 14.87
CA SER A 156 -19.60 1.37 15.77
C SER A 156 -20.46 2.29 16.65
N ASP A 157 -20.15 3.58 16.70
CA ASP A 157 -20.93 4.57 17.42
C ASP A 157 -22.29 4.80 16.72
N PRO A 158 -23.44 4.59 17.41
CA PRO A 158 -24.76 4.84 16.82
C PRO A 158 -24.97 6.31 16.44
N GLU A 159 -24.20 7.25 17.00
CA GLU A 159 -24.23 8.67 16.64
C GLU A 159 -23.23 9.03 15.52
N PHE A 160 -22.59 8.04 14.88
CA PHE A 160 -21.63 8.26 13.80
C PHE A 160 -22.22 9.14 12.68
N PRO A 161 -21.53 10.23 12.28
CA PRO A 161 -22.06 11.22 11.35
C PRO A 161 -21.98 10.77 9.89
N TRP A 162 -22.72 9.73 9.52
CA TRP A 162 -22.84 9.31 8.12
C TRP A 162 -23.23 10.49 7.22
N TRP A 163 -22.39 10.80 6.23
CA TRP A 163 -22.69 11.84 5.26
C TRP A 163 -23.29 11.24 4.00
N SER A 164 -24.62 11.20 3.95
CA SER A 164 -25.33 10.70 2.78
C SER A 164 -25.72 11.82 1.83
N LEU A 165 -25.59 11.58 0.52
CA LEU A 165 -26.05 12.46 -0.54
C LEU A 165 -27.10 11.71 -1.39
N PRO A 166 -28.15 12.38 -1.88
CA PRO A 166 -29.02 11.78 -2.89
C PRO A 166 -28.25 11.65 -4.21
N ASP A 167 -28.38 10.52 -4.89
CA ASP A 167 -27.93 10.39 -6.28
C ASP A 167 -28.84 11.17 -7.23
N GLU A 168 -28.51 11.18 -8.54
CA GLU A 168 -29.31 11.84 -9.57
C GLU A 168 -30.76 11.34 -9.65
N GLN A 169 -31.05 10.14 -9.13
CA GLN A 169 -32.38 9.54 -9.09
C GLN A 169 -33.04 9.65 -7.70
N GLY A 170 -32.43 10.37 -6.77
CA GLY A 170 -32.95 10.62 -5.42
C GLY A 170 -32.72 9.47 -4.43
N ARG A 171 -31.93 8.44 -4.77
CA ARG A 171 -31.58 7.36 -3.84
C ARG A 171 -30.49 7.84 -2.89
N THR A 172 -30.66 7.52 -1.61
CA THR A 172 -29.66 7.82 -0.59
C THR A 172 -28.38 7.05 -0.89
N SER A 173 -27.28 7.79 -0.96
CA SER A 173 -25.99 7.28 -1.36
C SER A 173 -24.90 7.75 -0.41
N LEU A 174 -23.95 6.87 -0.11
CA LEU A 174 -22.78 7.16 0.68
C LEU A 174 -21.58 7.35 -0.27
N PRO A 175 -21.00 8.56 -0.35
CA PRO A 175 -19.76 8.77 -1.07
C PRO A 175 -18.59 8.14 -0.30
N VAL A 176 -17.77 7.37 -1.00
CA VAL A 176 -16.60 6.66 -0.47
C VAL A 176 -15.45 6.86 -1.43
N PHE A 177 -14.25 7.14 -0.91
CA PHE A 177 -13.08 7.41 -1.75
C PHE A 177 -11.98 6.38 -1.53
N THR A 178 -11.15 6.16 -2.53
CA THR A 178 -9.96 5.28 -2.41
C THR A 178 -8.70 6.03 -1.98
N SER A 179 -8.77 7.35 -1.85
CA SER A 179 -7.71 8.17 -1.27
C SER A 179 -8.26 9.53 -0.84
N GLU A 180 -7.52 10.19 0.07
CA GLU A 180 -7.84 11.56 0.47
C GLU A 180 -7.74 12.53 -0.71
N THR A 181 -6.79 12.33 -1.63
CA THR A 181 -6.68 13.12 -2.87
C THR A 181 -7.97 13.05 -3.69
N ARG A 182 -8.57 11.88 -3.85
CA ARG A 182 -9.86 11.72 -4.57
C ARG A 182 -11.00 12.42 -3.84
N MET A 183 -11.04 12.33 -2.50
CA MET A 183 -12.03 13.05 -1.71
C MET A 183 -11.89 14.57 -1.84
N ARG A 184 -10.66 15.10 -1.77
CA ARG A 184 -10.40 16.54 -1.93
C ARG A 184 -10.72 17.05 -3.33
N GLN A 185 -10.58 16.22 -4.36
CA GLN A 185 -11.01 16.58 -5.71
C GLN A 185 -12.52 16.80 -5.80
N ALA A 186 -13.32 15.93 -5.19
CA ALA A 186 -14.77 16.01 -5.24
C ALA A 186 -15.35 17.04 -4.26
N PHE A 187 -14.85 17.07 -3.02
CA PHE A 187 -15.45 17.83 -1.91
C PHE A 187 -14.57 18.94 -1.33
N GLY A 188 -13.34 19.10 -1.81
CA GLY A 188 -12.38 20.02 -1.22
C GLY A 188 -11.95 19.59 0.17
N ASP A 189 -11.62 20.56 1.03
CA ASP A 189 -11.24 20.26 2.42
C ASP A 189 -12.47 19.77 3.19
N HIS A 190 -12.39 18.51 3.62
CA HIS A 190 -13.47 17.84 4.33
C HIS A 190 -12.90 16.97 5.45
N ASP A 191 -13.57 16.97 6.62
CA ASP A 191 -13.30 16.02 7.68
C ASP A 191 -13.53 14.58 7.20
N LEU A 192 -12.59 13.68 7.49
CA LEU A 192 -12.60 12.32 6.97
C LEU A 192 -12.22 11.27 8.01
N VAL A 193 -12.60 10.01 7.77
CA VAL A 193 -12.07 8.84 8.46
C VAL A 193 -11.54 7.83 7.45
N VAL A 194 -10.38 7.25 7.75
CA VAL A 194 -9.80 6.15 6.97
C VAL A 194 -10.29 4.84 7.56
N ILE A 195 -10.82 3.96 6.72
CA ILE A 195 -11.39 2.68 7.12
C ILE A 195 -10.99 1.58 6.12
N SER A 196 -11.07 0.34 6.57
CA SER A 196 -11.03 -0.82 5.68
C SER A 196 -12.41 -1.08 5.05
N SER A 197 -12.40 -1.78 3.92
CA SER A 197 -13.61 -2.34 3.30
C SER A 197 -14.42 -3.24 4.25
N LEU A 198 -13.75 -3.92 5.20
CA LEU A 198 -14.37 -4.74 6.25
C LEU A 198 -15.16 -3.91 7.26
N GLN A 199 -14.56 -2.82 7.76
CA GLN A 199 -15.25 -1.94 8.69
C GLN A 199 -16.46 -1.28 8.04
N LEU A 200 -16.34 -0.90 6.76
CA LEU A 200 -17.46 -0.31 6.02
C LEU A 200 -18.62 -1.30 5.88
N THR A 201 -18.35 -2.57 5.59
CA THR A 201 -19.40 -3.57 5.38
C THR A 201 -20.04 -4.03 6.68
N ASP A 202 -19.28 -4.14 7.78
CA ASP A 202 -19.79 -4.54 9.09
C ASP A 202 -20.68 -3.45 9.72
N HIS A 203 -20.40 -2.18 9.45
CA HIS A 203 -21.13 -1.03 9.99
C HIS A 203 -22.03 -0.34 8.97
N TRP A 204 -22.30 -0.98 7.82
CA TRP A 204 -23.10 -0.36 6.76
C TRP A 204 -24.48 0.08 7.28
N PRO A 205 -24.84 1.37 7.14
CA PRO A 205 -25.97 1.95 7.88
C PRO A 205 -27.33 1.42 7.40
N ASP A 206 -27.50 1.23 6.10
CA ASP A 206 -28.77 0.79 5.51
C ASP A 206 -28.53 0.15 4.13
N LEU A 207 -29.02 -1.08 3.95
CA LEU A 207 -28.86 -1.85 2.72
C LEU A 207 -29.59 -1.24 1.52
N SER A 208 -30.56 -0.34 1.73
CA SER A 208 -31.20 0.39 0.65
C SER A 208 -30.32 1.51 0.10
N TRP A 209 -29.22 1.85 0.79
CA TRP A 209 -28.29 2.89 0.34
C TRP A 209 -27.33 2.35 -0.70
N GLN A 210 -26.86 3.24 -1.56
CA GLN A 210 -25.85 2.95 -2.56
C GLN A 210 -24.48 3.45 -2.10
N LEU A 211 -23.43 2.70 -2.41
CA LEU A 211 -22.05 3.19 -2.29
C LEU A 211 -21.69 3.89 -3.60
N LEU A 212 -21.35 5.18 -3.53
CA LEU A 212 -20.77 5.93 -4.63
C LEU A 212 -19.27 6.01 -4.41
N LEU A 213 -18.52 5.25 -5.21
CA LEU A 213 -17.08 5.20 -5.15
C LEU A 213 -16.51 6.36 -5.98
N ASN A 214 -15.63 7.16 -5.38
CA ASN A 214 -14.96 8.31 -5.99
C ASN A 214 -15.91 9.16 -6.88
N PRO A 215 -17.09 9.59 -6.36
CA PRO A 215 -18.04 10.38 -7.14
C PRO A 215 -17.37 11.66 -7.65
N ASP A 216 -17.88 12.16 -8.78
CA ASP A 216 -17.36 13.36 -9.47
C ASP A 216 -15.88 13.26 -9.91
N THR A 217 -15.34 12.04 -10.03
CA THR A 217 -14.01 11.77 -10.59
C THR A 217 -14.07 10.80 -11.78
N ALA A 218 -12.96 10.67 -12.51
CA ALA A 218 -12.83 9.69 -13.60
C ALA A 218 -12.91 8.23 -13.15
N LEU A 219 -12.75 7.95 -11.85
CA LEU A 219 -12.86 6.62 -11.24
C LEU A 219 -14.18 6.41 -10.50
N ALA A 220 -15.22 7.15 -10.91
CA ALA A 220 -16.55 7.01 -10.33
C ALA A 220 -17.15 5.62 -10.62
N ALA A 221 -17.67 4.97 -9.58
CA ALA A 221 -18.45 3.75 -9.71
C ALA A 221 -19.57 3.72 -8.68
N ALA A 222 -20.65 3.01 -8.99
CA ALA A 222 -21.83 2.97 -8.15
C ALA A 222 -22.16 1.51 -7.81
N LEU A 223 -22.20 1.19 -6.52
CA LEU A 223 -22.39 -0.17 -6.00
C LEU A 223 -23.67 -0.21 -5.15
N PRO A 224 -24.71 -0.96 -5.56
CA PRO A 224 -25.90 -1.14 -4.73
C PRO A 224 -25.55 -1.73 -3.37
N GLY A 225 -26.26 -1.35 -2.30
CA GLY A 225 -26.04 -1.91 -0.95
C GLY A 225 -26.13 -3.44 -0.89
N GLU A 226 -26.93 -4.07 -1.76
CA GLU A 226 -26.99 -5.54 -1.92
C GLU A 226 -25.65 -6.15 -2.39
N ALA A 227 -24.85 -5.43 -3.16
CA ALA A 227 -23.50 -5.89 -3.54
C ALA A 227 -22.55 -5.89 -2.34
N LEU A 228 -22.78 -5.02 -1.34
CA LEU A 228 -22.03 -5.01 -0.09
C LEU A 228 -22.38 -6.21 0.81
N LEU A 229 -23.59 -6.77 0.69
CA LEU A 229 -23.93 -8.04 1.35
C LEU A 229 -23.05 -9.17 0.83
N LYS A 230 -22.85 -9.27 -0.49
CA LYS A 230 -21.94 -10.27 -1.07
C LYS A 230 -20.51 -10.07 -0.59
N LEU A 231 -20.09 -8.81 -0.39
CA LEU A 231 -18.81 -8.43 0.23
C LEU A 231 -18.72 -9.01 1.65
N ARG A 232 -19.77 -8.83 2.45
CA ARG A 232 -19.86 -9.31 3.84
C ARG A 232 -19.94 -10.83 3.93
N GLU A 233 -20.71 -11.48 3.05
CA GLU A 233 -20.82 -12.94 2.97
C GLU A 233 -19.49 -13.56 2.57
N TRP A 234 -18.83 -13.04 1.52
CA TRP A 234 -17.52 -13.54 1.09
C TRP A 234 -16.43 -13.30 2.14
N VAL A 235 -16.48 -12.18 2.86
CA VAL A 235 -15.63 -11.91 4.03
C VAL A 235 -15.95 -12.86 5.17
N GLY A 236 -17.23 -13.13 5.40
CA GLY A 236 -17.70 -14.10 6.38
C GLY A 236 -17.15 -15.48 6.08
N GLU A 237 -17.27 -15.95 4.83
CA GLU A 237 -16.71 -17.22 4.34
C GLU A 237 -15.18 -17.24 4.49
N LEU A 238 -14.48 -16.16 4.15
CA LEU A 238 -13.02 -16.07 4.36
C LEU A 238 -12.65 -16.12 5.84
N ARG A 239 -13.40 -15.42 6.70
CA ARG A 239 -13.21 -15.45 8.15
C ARG A 239 -13.53 -16.83 8.72
N GLU A 240 -14.58 -17.49 8.25
CA GLU A 240 -14.95 -18.84 8.63
C GLU A 240 -13.88 -19.83 8.17
N VAL A 241 -13.38 -19.76 6.93
CA VAL A 241 -12.28 -20.62 6.47
C VAL A 241 -11.01 -20.40 7.27
N ILE A 242 -10.66 -19.15 7.62
CA ILE A 242 -9.49 -18.85 8.46
C ILE A 242 -9.72 -19.36 9.90
N THR A 243 -10.93 -19.20 10.43
CA THR A 243 -11.28 -19.62 11.80
C THR A 243 -11.39 -21.13 11.90
N GLU A 244 -12.02 -21.81 10.94
CA GLU A 244 -12.11 -23.26 10.81
C GLU A 244 -10.73 -23.86 10.61
N ALA A 245 -9.86 -23.26 9.79
CA ALA A 245 -8.47 -23.70 9.67
C ALA A 245 -7.71 -23.56 11.01
N ALA A 246 -7.94 -22.48 11.76
CA ALA A 246 -7.36 -22.29 13.08
C ALA A 246 -7.95 -23.26 14.13
N GLU A 247 -9.25 -23.56 14.07
CA GLU A 247 -9.95 -24.50 14.96
C GLU A 247 -9.67 -25.96 14.62
N GLU A 248 -9.42 -26.29 13.35
CA GLU A 248 -8.97 -27.59 12.86
C GLU A 248 -7.54 -27.85 13.34
N GLU A 249 -6.68 -26.83 13.26
CA GLU A 249 -5.31 -26.86 13.80
C GLU A 249 -5.32 -26.98 15.33
N GLN A 250 -6.21 -26.24 16.02
CA GLN A 250 -6.42 -26.37 17.46
C GLN A 250 -6.98 -27.74 17.84
N ARG A 251 -7.92 -28.31 17.08
CA ARG A 251 -8.42 -29.68 17.28
C ARG A 251 -7.34 -30.72 17.02
N ARG A 252 -6.46 -30.54 16.03
CA ARG A 252 -5.28 -31.42 15.82
C ARG A 252 -4.35 -31.38 17.03
N ARG A 253 -4.12 -30.20 17.62
CA ARG A 253 -3.33 -30.02 18.85
C ARG A 253 -4.01 -30.65 20.07
N GLU A 254 -5.32 -30.51 20.23
CA GLU A 254 -6.09 -31.12 21.32
C GLU A 254 -6.20 -32.65 21.19
N THR A 255 -6.34 -33.16 19.96
CA THR A 255 -6.34 -34.60 19.68
C THR A 255 -4.95 -35.21 19.90
N ALA A 256 -3.88 -34.45 19.60
CA ALA A 256 -2.50 -34.81 19.95
C ALA A 256 -2.24 -34.72 21.47
N ALA A 257 -2.93 -33.85 22.21
CA ALA A 257 -2.85 -33.72 23.66
C ALA A 257 -3.61 -34.82 24.44
N TYR A 258 -4.52 -35.57 23.79
CA TYR A 258 -5.24 -36.70 24.39
C TYR A 258 -4.42 -38.01 24.43
N ALA A 259 -3.20 -38.03 23.89
CA ALA A 259 -2.22 -39.07 24.18
C ALA A 259 -1.67 -38.88 25.60
N GLU A 260 -1.99 -39.81 26.52
CA GLU A 260 -1.76 -39.70 27.96
C GLU A 260 -0.36 -39.14 28.37
N PRO A 261 -0.32 -38.08 29.20
CA PRO A 261 0.92 -37.53 29.73
C PRO A 261 1.43 -38.36 30.91
N SER A 262 2.60 -38.99 30.76
CA SER A 262 3.27 -39.65 31.86
C SER A 262 3.87 -38.64 32.84
N ARG A 263 3.17 -38.47 33.98
CA ARG A 263 3.60 -38.04 35.34
C ARG A 263 4.41 -36.74 35.50
N ARG A 264 3.74 -35.79 36.19
CA ARG A 264 4.30 -34.60 36.86
C ARG A 264 5.45 -34.92 37.81
N GLY A 265 6.54 -34.15 37.69
CA GLY A 265 7.52 -33.90 38.75
C GLY A 265 7.37 -32.48 39.30
N VAL A 266 7.33 -32.35 40.63
CA VAL A 266 7.24 -31.12 41.45
C VAL A 266 8.60 -30.38 41.47
N PRO A 267 8.67 -29.04 41.68
CA PRO A 267 9.68 -28.19 41.10
C PRO A 267 11.01 -28.21 41.86
N VAL A 268 12.11 -28.20 41.12
CA VAL A 268 13.46 -27.97 41.65
C VAL A 268 13.82 -26.51 41.37
N PRO A 269 14.05 -25.68 42.40
CA PRO A 269 14.61 -24.36 42.20
C PRO A 269 16.11 -24.54 41.94
N ARG A 270 16.54 -24.42 40.69
CA ARG A 270 17.97 -24.33 40.37
C ARG A 270 18.23 -23.28 39.31
N THR A 271 18.82 -22.21 39.82
CA THR A 271 19.90 -21.38 39.28
C THR A 271 19.92 -21.18 37.77
N ALA A 272 19.78 -19.92 37.36
CA ALA A 272 20.06 -19.45 36.01
C ALA A 272 21.31 -20.14 35.45
N PRO A 273 21.21 -20.87 34.32
CA PRO A 273 22.41 -21.35 33.68
C PRO A 273 23.16 -20.17 33.10
N GLU A 274 24.41 -20.11 33.50
CA GLU A 274 25.49 -19.33 32.92
C GLU A 274 25.44 -19.41 31.38
N SER A 275 25.76 -18.28 30.76
CA SER A 275 25.87 -18.08 29.32
C SER A 275 26.30 -19.34 28.57
N GLU A 276 25.42 -19.85 27.69
CA GLU A 276 25.86 -20.73 26.61
C GLU A 276 26.94 -19.96 25.85
N VAL A 277 28.18 -20.45 25.96
CA VAL A 277 29.30 -19.95 25.19
C VAL A 277 28.93 -20.22 23.73
N ASP A 278 28.54 -19.18 23.00
CA ASP A 278 28.17 -19.24 21.58
C ASP A 278 29.37 -19.81 20.82
N GLY A 279 29.29 -21.10 20.49
CA GLY A 279 30.26 -21.74 19.61
C GLY A 279 30.08 -21.12 18.24
N GLY A 280 31.09 -20.37 17.78
CA GLY A 280 31.13 -19.75 16.46
C GLY A 280 30.83 -20.73 15.31
N PRO A 281 30.79 -20.25 14.06
CA PRO A 281 30.40 -21.06 12.91
C PRO A 281 31.20 -22.37 12.84
N ASP A 282 30.52 -23.45 12.44
CA ASP A 282 31.13 -24.78 12.36
C ASP A 282 32.33 -24.75 11.37
N PRO A 283 33.57 -25.04 11.83
CA PRO A 283 34.76 -24.91 10.99
C PRO A 283 34.80 -25.92 9.84
N ASP A 284 33.98 -26.98 9.89
CA ASP A 284 33.92 -28.03 8.88
C ASP A 284 32.87 -27.74 7.77
N VAL A 285 32.17 -26.61 7.83
CA VAL A 285 31.09 -26.21 6.91
C VAL A 285 31.50 -24.97 6.11
N PRO A 286 31.16 -24.86 4.81
CA PRO A 286 31.45 -23.65 4.03
C PRO A 286 30.82 -22.41 4.65
N LEU A 287 31.59 -21.33 4.73
CA LEU A 287 31.12 -20.04 5.22
C LEU A 287 29.99 -19.53 4.32
N LEU A 288 28.79 -19.46 4.86
CA LEU A 288 27.63 -18.80 4.27
C LEU A 288 27.20 -17.65 5.17
N LEU A 289 26.71 -16.59 4.54
CA LEU A 289 26.03 -15.49 5.21
C LEU A 289 24.55 -15.80 5.28
N GLN A 290 23.92 -15.37 6.35
CA GLN A 290 22.51 -15.58 6.65
C GLN A 290 21.85 -14.27 7.05
N LEU A 291 20.61 -14.06 6.60
CA LEU A 291 19.75 -12.95 7.00
C LEU A 291 18.33 -13.44 7.21
N VAL A 292 17.68 -12.98 8.27
CA VAL A 292 16.32 -13.39 8.64
C VAL A 292 15.28 -12.50 7.96
N ILE A 293 14.27 -13.12 7.36
CA ILE A 293 13.18 -12.43 6.67
C ILE A 293 11.91 -12.50 7.54
N PRO A 294 11.34 -11.35 7.94
CA PRO A 294 10.02 -11.31 8.59
C PRO A 294 8.95 -12.01 7.74
N HIS A 295 8.05 -12.75 8.38
CA HIS A 295 7.06 -13.59 7.70
C HIS A 295 6.22 -12.81 6.68
N ARG A 296 5.86 -11.56 7.01
CA ARG A 296 5.09 -10.67 6.14
C ARG A 296 5.75 -10.34 4.80
N TYR A 297 7.08 -10.47 4.68
CA TYR A 297 7.82 -10.15 3.45
C TYR A 297 8.12 -11.39 2.59
N LEU A 298 7.89 -12.60 3.09
CA LEU A 298 8.14 -13.83 2.35
C LEU A 298 7.41 -13.89 0.99
N PRO A 299 6.12 -13.50 0.87
CA PRO A 299 5.41 -13.49 -0.42
C PRO A 299 6.08 -12.59 -1.45
N SER A 300 6.60 -11.42 -1.06
CA SER A 300 7.26 -10.49 -1.99
C SER A 300 8.52 -11.08 -2.64
N TYR A 301 9.24 -11.96 -1.95
CA TYR A 301 10.36 -12.68 -2.57
C TYR A 301 9.85 -13.74 -3.55
N LEU A 302 8.89 -14.59 -3.13
CA LEU A 302 8.44 -15.72 -3.94
C LEU A 302 7.62 -15.31 -5.17
N ASP A 303 6.74 -14.31 -5.03
CA ASP A 303 5.74 -13.96 -6.05
C ASP A 303 6.20 -12.78 -6.92
N ASP A 304 6.84 -11.76 -6.32
CA ASP A 304 7.15 -10.48 -6.99
C ASP A 304 8.61 -10.37 -7.47
N GLY A 305 9.43 -11.41 -7.24
CA GLY A 305 10.83 -11.42 -7.66
C GLY A 305 11.71 -10.40 -6.93
N TYR A 306 11.32 -10.00 -5.72
CA TYR A 306 11.98 -8.94 -4.96
C TYR A 306 13.48 -9.25 -4.73
N ASP A 307 14.35 -8.29 -5.05
CA ASP A 307 15.80 -8.45 -5.15
C ASP A 307 16.59 -7.70 -4.08
N ARG A 308 15.93 -7.17 -3.05
CA ARG A 308 16.57 -6.42 -1.96
C ARG A 308 16.25 -7.04 -0.61
N ALA A 309 17.21 -7.01 0.30
CA ALA A 309 17.03 -7.47 1.67
C ALA A 309 17.73 -6.51 2.64
N ALA A 310 17.07 -6.21 3.76
CA ALA A 310 17.64 -5.41 4.83
C ALA A 310 17.41 -6.10 6.18
N GLY A 311 18.45 -6.15 7.01
CA GLY A 311 18.38 -6.86 8.29
C GLY A 311 19.75 -7.19 8.87
N LEU A 312 19.74 -7.99 9.92
CA LEU A 312 20.96 -8.44 10.60
C LEU A 312 21.62 -9.59 9.81
N VAL A 313 22.65 -9.27 9.06
CA VAL A 313 23.52 -10.24 8.36
C VAL A 313 24.48 -10.85 9.38
N HIS A 314 24.59 -12.18 9.37
CA HIS A 314 25.45 -12.95 10.27
C HIS A 314 25.97 -14.21 9.58
N ALA A 315 27.03 -14.82 10.10
CA ALA A 315 27.52 -16.10 9.61
C ALA A 315 26.53 -17.22 9.93
N TRP A 316 26.32 -18.15 8.99
CA TRP A 316 25.55 -19.35 9.23
C TRP A 316 26.36 -20.36 10.05
N HIS A 317 25.76 -20.92 11.11
CA HIS A 317 26.46 -21.80 12.06
C HIS A 317 26.40 -23.28 11.69
N GLY A 318 25.78 -23.65 10.56
CA GLY A 318 25.67 -25.02 10.09
C GLY A 318 24.29 -25.67 10.37
N PRO A 319 24.04 -26.85 9.78
CA PRO A 319 22.73 -27.49 9.80
C PRO A 319 22.32 -27.93 11.21
N GLY A 320 21.05 -27.71 11.57
CA GLY A 320 20.47 -28.12 12.86
C GLY A 320 20.97 -27.32 14.07
N ARG A 321 21.83 -26.31 13.90
CA ARG A 321 22.30 -25.44 14.98
C ARG A 321 21.36 -24.26 15.24
N ASP A 322 20.68 -23.78 14.21
CA ASP A 322 19.72 -22.68 14.28
C ASP A 322 18.28 -23.21 14.36
N THR A 323 17.53 -22.69 15.34
CA THR A 323 16.06 -22.75 15.40
C THR A 323 15.54 -21.32 15.51
N PRO A 324 14.26 -21.02 15.16
CA PRO A 324 13.72 -19.66 15.25
C PRO A 324 14.00 -18.99 16.61
N ALA A 325 13.65 -19.66 17.71
CA ALA A 325 13.86 -19.13 19.06
C ALA A 325 15.35 -18.88 19.40
N ARG A 326 16.27 -19.78 19.01
CA ARG A 326 17.72 -19.57 19.24
C ARG A 326 18.25 -18.42 18.40
N LEU A 327 17.81 -18.35 17.14
CA LEU A 327 18.22 -17.34 16.18
C LEU A 327 17.76 -15.95 16.64
N TYR A 328 16.51 -15.80 17.05
CA TYR A 328 15.99 -14.52 17.52
C TYR A 328 16.65 -14.03 18.79
N ARG A 329 16.87 -14.92 19.77
CA ARG A 329 17.57 -14.57 21.01
C ARG A 329 19.01 -14.13 20.76
N ARG A 330 19.74 -14.85 19.88
CA ARG A 330 21.12 -14.51 19.53
C ARG A 330 21.22 -13.17 18.80
N LEU A 331 20.26 -12.88 17.93
CA LEU A 331 20.22 -11.63 17.15
C LEU A 331 19.55 -10.46 17.88
N GLY A 332 18.99 -10.68 19.08
CA GLY A 332 18.28 -9.64 19.83
C GLY A 332 16.95 -9.22 19.18
N LEU A 333 16.32 -10.12 18.42
CA LEU A 333 15.10 -9.85 17.65
C LEU A 333 13.81 -10.01 18.47
N LEU A 334 13.85 -10.24 19.78
CA LEU A 334 12.67 -10.44 20.64
C LEU A 334 12.37 -9.19 21.50
N GLY A 335 12.27 -8.03 20.85
CA GLY A 335 11.95 -6.75 21.49
C GLY A 335 10.52 -6.27 21.23
N GLU A 336 10.09 -5.25 21.96
CA GLU A 336 8.79 -4.59 21.75
C GLU A 336 8.71 -3.99 20.34
N GLY A 337 7.66 -4.33 19.58
CA GLY A 337 7.51 -3.93 18.18
C GLY A 337 8.28 -4.79 17.16
N SER A 338 8.93 -5.88 17.59
CA SER A 338 9.56 -6.83 16.68
C SER A 338 8.52 -7.61 15.87
N PRO A 339 8.77 -7.90 14.58
CA PRO A 339 7.93 -8.78 13.78
C PRO A 339 8.17 -10.28 14.03
N PHE A 340 9.00 -10.64 15.01
CA PHE A 340 9.37 -12.02 15.35
C PHE A 340 8.87 -12.40 16.74
N GLU A 341 8.29 -13.58 16.87
CA GLU A 341 7.78 -14.12 18.13
C GLU A 341 8.56 -15.38 18.54
N GLU A 342 8.84 -15.54 19.84
CA GLU A 342 9.60 -16.71 20.30
C GLU A 342 8.87 -18.04 20.03
N ALA A 343 7.54 -17.98 19.90
CA ALA A 343 6.68 -19.12 19.58
C ALA A 343 6.60 -19.43 18.07
N ASP A 344 7.32 -18.71 17.21
CA ASP A 344 7.30 -18.96 15.76
C ASP A 344 7.76 -20.38 15.44
N GLU A 345 6.86 -21.14 14.80
CA GLU A 345 7.11 -22.54 14.43
C GLU A 345 8.10 -22.67 13.28
N TRP A 346 8.30 -21.61 12.50
CA TRP A 346 9.24 -21.55 11.40
C TRP A 346 9.69 -20.11 11.13
N VAL A 347 10.80 -19.94 10.42
CA VAL A 347 11.26 -18.64 9.91
C VAL A 347 11.97 -18.74 8.57
N ALA A 348 11.74 -17.76 7.71
CA ALA A 348 12.45 -17.65 6.44
C ALA A 348 13.82 -16.99 6.61
N VAL A 349 14.85 -17.56 5.99
CA VAL A 349 16.20 -17.01 5.96
C VAL A 349 16.79 -17.03 4.54
N LEU A 350 17.53 -15.97 4.19
CA LEU A 350 18.34 -15.92 2.98
C LEU A 350 19.74 -16.39 3.28
N ARG A 351 20.32 -17.20 2.39
CA ARG A 351 21.69 -17.72 2.50
C ARG A 351 22.48 -17.58 1.21
N TRP A 352 23.67 -17.03 1.31
CA TRP A 352 24.57 -16.86 0.15
C TRP A 352 26.04 -16.95 0.57
N PRO A 353 26.94 -17.36 -0.34
CA PRO A 353 28.37 -17.33 -0.08
C PRO A 353 28.90 -15.89 -0.09
N PRO A 354 29.93 -15.56 0.70
CA PRO A 354 30.58 -14.26 0.60
C PRO A 354 31.20 -14.08 -0.79
N GLY A 355 30.95 -12.93 -1.41
CA GLY A 355 31.55 -12.53 -2.70
C GLY A 355 32.88 -11.78 -2.53
N GLU A 356 33.56 -11.45 -3.63
CA GLU A 356 34.83 -10.70 -3.61
C GLU A 356 34.74 -9.32 -2.94
N THR A 357 33.55 -8.72 -2.95
CA THR A 357 33.26 -7.42 -2.34
C THR A 357 32.72 -7.53 -0.90
N THR A 358 32.54 -8.74 -0.39
CA THR A 358 32.03 -8.97 0.97
C THR A 358 33.14 -8.72 1.99
N PRO A 359 32.95 -7.82 2.99
CA PRO A 359 33.95 -7.59 4.01
C PRO A 359 34.27 -8.89 4.78
N PRO A 360 35.56 -9.22 5.02
CA PRO A 360 35.95 -10.43 5.76
C PRO A 360 35.35 -10.47 7.18
N GLU A 361 35.08 -9.29 7.74
CA GLU A 361 34.44 -9.10 9.05
C GLU A 361 33.02 -9.66 9.15
N TRP A 362 32.33 -9.91 8.03
CA TRP A 362 30.99 -10.53 8.04
C TRP A 362 31.03 -12.03 8.35
N GLY A 363 32.17 -12.70 8.14
CA GLY A 363 32.37 -14.11 8.46
C GLY A 363 32.92 -14.38 9.86
N GLU A 364 33.59 -13.39 10.47
CA GLU A 364 34.30 -13.54 11.75
C GLU A 364 33.73 -12.64 12.88
N GLY A 365 32.79 -11.75 12.57
CA GLY A 365 32.22 -10.76 13.49
C GLY A 365 30.77 -11.04 13.91
N GLY A 366 30.27 -10.23 14.85
CA GLY A 366 28.87 -10.26 15.28
C GLY A 366 27.88 -9.75 14.22
N PRO A 367 26.56 -9.93 14.44
CA PRO A 367 25.53 -9.55 13.47
C PRO A 367 25.55 -8.05 13.14
N ARG A 368 25.34 -7.71 11.86
CA ARG A 368 25.37 -6.31 11.37
C ARG A 368 24.11 -5.95 10.62
N MET A 369 23.60 -4.75 10.89
CA MET A 369 22.45 -4.20 10.16
C MET A 369 22.92 -3.71 8.80
N GLU A 370 22.42 -4.33 7.74
CA GLU A 370 22.83 -4.03 6.37
C GLU A 370 21.62 -4.02 5.44
N SER A 371 21.76 -3.32 4.31
CA SER A 371 20.80 -3.33 3.20
C SER A 371 21.54 -3.70 1.92
N LEU A 372 21.17 -4.83 1.32
CA LEU A 372 21.87 -5.41 0.18
C LEU A 372 20.92 -5.75 -0.97
N VAL A 373 21.47 -5.77 -2.19
CA VAL A 373 20.84 -6.42 -3.34
C VAL A 373 21.21 -7.89 -3.28
N VAL A 374 20.21 -8.76 -3.36
CA VAL A 374 20.37 -10.20 -3.21
C VAL A 374 21.29 -10.73 -4.32
N PRO A 375 22.44 -11.36 -3.98
CA PRO A 375 23.35 -11.92 -4.98
C PRO A 375 22.72 -13.05 -5.79
N ASP A 376 23.22 -13.25 -7.01
CA ASP A 376 22.84 -14.39 -7.84
C ASP A 376 23.11 -15.72 -7.13
N GLY A 377 22.17 -16.67 -7.23
CA GLY A 377 22.28 -17.97 -6.60
C GLY A 377 21.97 -18.00 -5.09
N THR A 378 21.55 -16.88 -4.50
CA THR A 378 21.08 -16.85 -3.10
C THR A 378 19.95 -17.85 -2.88
N ALA A 379 20.03 -18.61 -1.80
CA ALA A 379 19.06 -19.61 -1.41
C ALA A 379 18.12 -19.07 -0.33
N LEU A 380 16.80 -19.24 -0.52
CA LEU A 380 15.79 -18.95 0.48
C LEU A 380 15.42 -20.26 1.19
N HIS A 381 15.59 -20.28 2.51
CA HIS A 381 15.35 -21.44 3.36
C HIS A 381 14.24 -21.16 4.38
N CYS A 382 13.54 -22.21 4.81
CA CYS A 382 12.61 -22.23 5.92
C CYS A 382 13.21 -23.05 7.07
N LEU A 383 13.48 -22.41 8.20
CA LEU A 383 13.97 -23.05 9.42
C LEU A 383 12.79 -23.32 10.35
N HIS A 384 12.56 -24.58 10.71
CA HIS A 384 11.47 -25.00 11.59
C HIS A 384 11.93 -25.10 13.05
N GLN A 385 11.00 -24.99 14.00
CA GLN A 385 11.25 -25.10 15.44
C GLN A 385 11.84 -26.46 15.88
N ASP A 386 11.60 -27.51 15.09
CA ASP A 386 12.16 -28.85 15.29
C ASP A 386 13.59 -28.99 14.76
N GLY A 387 14.16 -27.92 14.19
CA GLY A 387 15.50 -27.89 13.62
C GLY A 387 15.58 -28.36 12.17
N ARG A 388 14.46 -28.65 11.51
CA ARG A 388 14.43 -28.89 10.05
C ARG A 388 14.75 -27.62 9.29
N ASP A 389 15.43 -27.79 8.17
CA ASP A 389 15.92 -26.73 7.29
C ASP A 389 15.56 -27.09 5.85
N GLU A 390 14.58 -26.38 5.30
CA GLU A 390 13.99 -26.68 4.00
C GLU A 390 14.34 -25.58 2.99
N LEU A 391 14.92 -25.96 1.86
CA LEU A 391 15.19 -25.03 0.76
C LEU A 391 13.89 -24.76 0.00
N LEU A 392 13.47 -23.50 -0.08
CA LEU A 392 12.25 -23.08 -0.76
C LEU A 392 12.51 -22.63 -2.21
N ALA A 393 13.51 -21.77 -2.41
CA ALA A 393 13.78 -21.18 -3.71
C ALA A 393 15.23 -20.70 -3.86
N ARG A 394 15.65 -20.45 -5.09
CA ARG A 394 16.94 -19.84 -5.44
C ARG A 394 16.74 -18.62 -6.33
N TYR A 395 17.47 -17.55 -6.05
CA TYR A 395 17.40 -16.32 -6.82
C TYR A 395 18.23 -16.41 -8.10
N ASP A 396 17.63 -16.05 -9.23
CA ASP A 396 18.28 -15.87 -10.54
C ASP A 396 18.32 -14.36 -10.84
N ALA A 397 19.50 -13.76 -10.74
CA ALA A 397 19.70 -12.32 -10.93
C ALA A 397 19.54 -11.91 -12.40
N THR A 398 19.73 -12.82 -13.35
CA THR A 398 19.55 -12.55 -14.79
C THR A 398 18.08 -12.45 -15.14
N ALA A 399 17.27 -13.36 -14.58
CA ALA A 399 15.82 -13.38 -14.78
C ALA A 399 15.04 -12.55 -13.74
N ARG A 400 15.72 -12.03 -12.72
CA ARG A 400 15.15 -11.29 -11.58
C ARG A 400 13.95 -12.01 -10.96
N ARG A 401 14.13 -13.30 -10.67
CA ARG A 401 13.06 -14.14 -10.11
C ARG A 401 13.60 -15.17 -9.14
N TRP A 402 12.74 -15.60 -8.24
CA TRP A 402 13.00 -16.74 -7.37
C TRP A 402 12.48 -18.01 -8.03
N SER A 403 13.36 -18.97 -8.27
CA SER A 403 13.00 -20.27 -8.83
C SER A 403 12.83 -21.26 -7.68
N PRO A 404 11.66 -21.94 -7.55
CA PRO A 404 11.48 -22.95 -6.52
C PRO A 404 12.49 -24.09 -6.68
N ALA A 405 12.92 -24.64 -5.54
CA ALA A 405 13.99 -25.64 -5.47
C ALA A 405 13.57 -27.06 -5.85
#